data_AF-U7QRS8-F1
#
_entry.id   AF-U7QRS8-F1
#
_cell.length_a   1.000
_cell.length_b   1.000
_cell.length_c   1.000
_cell.angle_alpha   90.00
_cell.angle_beta   90.00
_cell.angle_gamma   90.00
#
_symmetry.space_group_name_H-M   'P 1'
#
loop_
_entity.id
_entity.type
_entity.pdbx_description
1 polymer ?
#
loop_
_entity_poly.entity_id
_entity_poly.type
_entity_poly.pdbx_seq_one_letter_code
_entity_poly.pdbx_strand_id
1 'polypeptide(L)'
;MLTSPYTGYPEREWSAITTQLIDEFPLSSEVIISTVEEAWKDLYSSSFGDFRLQIGRDIFLPAQAIGVILERLIAVRLAHQNSGWRGGQTKSEKDIVCTFNDRYSFEIKTSSSKNSFYGNRSTGYRSDNRLKSRTGYYLIINYKLPKEDNLERKIWKIRFGWIDDQDWVGQNKPTGQQASIASKIAGLKLVTIKSSQ
;
A
#
# COMPACT_ATOMS: atom_id res chain seq x y z
N MET A 1 -12.35 -14.15 11.21
CA MET A 1 -10.99 -13.64 10.91
C MET A 1 -10.47 -14.36 9.70
N LEU A 2 -9.71 -13.70 8.82
CA LEU A 2 -9.07 -14.37 7.69
C LEU A 2 -7.97 -15.30 8.20
N THR A 3 -7.99 -16.58 7.79
CA THR A 3 -6.92 -17.54 8.09
C THR A 3 -5.67 -17.17 7.28
N SER A 4 -4.51 -17.22 7.92
CA SER A 4 -3.24 -17.00 7.25
C SER A 4 -2.98 -18.12 6.22
N PRO A 5 -2.63 -17.79 4.97
CA PRO A 5 -2.28 -18.78 3.96
C PRO A 5 -0.96 -19.50 4.27
N TYR A 6 -0.18 -18.99 5.23
CA TYR A 6 1.11 -19.54 5.63
C TYR A 6 0.98 -20.54 6.80
N THR A 7 -0.21 -20.68 7.40
CA THR A 7 -0.43 -21.57 8.54
C THR A 7 -0.14 -23.03 8.15
N GLY A 8 0.72 -23.69 8.93
CA GLY A 8 1.09 -25.09 8.70
C GLY A 8 2.25 -25.31 7.73
N TYR A 9 2.76 -24.25 7.09
CA TYR A 9 3.87 -24.33 6.14
C TYR A 9 5.16 -23.76 6.71
N PRO A 10 6.33 -24.36 6.44
CA PRO A 10 7.62 -23.82 6.87
C PRO A 10 7.97 -22.52 6.11
N GLU A 11 8.74 -21.62 6.74
CA GLU A 11 9.08 -20.30 6.17
C GLU A 11 9.69 -20.36 4.75
N ARG A 12 10.43 -21.43 4.44
CA ARG A 12 11.04 -21.64 3.12
C ARG A 12 10.03 -21.74 1.99
N GLU A 13 8.77 -22.07 2.29
CA GLU A 13 7.69 -22.21 1.32
C GLU A 13 6.86 -20.92 1.16
N TRP A 14 7.01 -19.95 2.07
CA TRP A 14 6.16 -18.75 2.10
C TRP A 14 6.32 -17.88 0.86
N SER A 15 7.51 -17.82 0.26
CA SER A 15 7.70 -17.07 -0.98
C SER A 15 6.90 -17.68 -2.14
N ALA A 16 6.88 -19.01 -2.25
CA ALA A 16 6.12 -19.71 -3.29
C ALA A 16 4.61 -19.53 -3.08
N ILE A 17 4.15 -19.66 -1.83
CA ILE A 17 2.75 -19.38 -1.45
C ILE A 17 2.37 -17.94 -1.83
N THR A 18 3.24 -16.96 -1.56
CA THR A 18 2.96 -15.56 -1.88
C THR A 18 2.84 -15.33 -3.39
N THR A 19 3.71 -15.93 -4.19
CA THR A 19 3.59 -15.86 -5.65
C THR A 19 2.25 -16.44 -6.12
N GLN A 20 1.86 -17.63 -5.63
CA GLN A 20 0.57 -18.23 -5.94
C GLN A 20 -0.61 -17.32 -5.56
N LEU A 21 -0.57 -16.70 -4.38
CA LEU A 21 -1.63 -15.77 -3.95
C LEU A 21 -1.78 -14.54 -4.86
N ILE A 22 -0.70 -14.12 -5.52
CA ILE A 22 -0.70 -13.00 -6.46
C ILE A 22 -1.21 -13.46 -7.82
N ASP A 23 -0.81 -14.65 -8.27
CA ASP A 23 -1.27 -15.24 -9.53
C ASP A 23 -2.78 -15.55 -9.51
N GLU A 24 -3.30 -15.95 -8.34
CA GLU A 24 -4.73 -16.20 -8.11
C GLU A 24 -5.54 -14.92 -7.81
N PHE A 25 -4.87 -13.77 -7.70
CA PHE A 25 -5.56 -12.52 -7.36
C PHE A 25 -6.44 -12.05 -8.54
N PRO A 26 -7.67 -11.54 -8.30
CA PRO A 26 -8.58 -11.22 -9.41
C PRO A 26 -8.15 -10.04 -10.29
N LEU A 27 -7.16 -9.26 -9.86
CA LEU A 27 -6.53 -8.22 -10.65
C LEU A 27 -5.12 -8.66 -11.02
N SER A 28 -4.79 -8.63 -12.31
CA SER A 28 -3.43 -8.94 -12.73
C SER A 28 -2.43 -7.92 -12.19
N SER A 29 -1.16 -8.32 -12.09
CA SER A 29 -0.09 -7.41 -11.65
C SER A 29 0.03 -6.20 -12.57
N GLU A 30 -0.20 -6.35 -13.88
CA GLU A 30 -0.19 -5.27 -14.87
C GLU A 30 -1.30 -4.23 -14.60
N VAL A 31 -2.49 -4.68 -14.23
CA VAL A 31 -3.60 -3.79 -13.85
C VAL A 31 -3.27 -3.02 -12.59
N ILE A 32 -2.71 -3.69 -11.57
CA ILE A 32 -2.28 -3.03 -10.32
C ILE A 32 -1.19 -1.98 -10.61
N ILE A 33 -0.17 -2.35 -11.40
CA ILE A 33 0.95 -1.47 -11.75
C ILE A 33 0.46 -0.25 -12.52
N SER A 34 -0.31 -0.45 -13.60
CA SER A 34 -0.81 0.65 -14.43
C SER A 34 -1.71 1.60 -13.63
N THR A 35 -2.59 1.08 -12.77
CA THR A 35 -3.42 1.89 -11.87
C THR A 35 -2.57 2.80 -10.98
N VAL A 36 -1.50 2.27 -10.39
CA VAL A 36 -0.58 3.04 -9.53
C VAL A 36 0.19 4.08 -10.33
N GLU A 37 0.71 3.73 -11.50
CA GLU A 37 1.48 4.64 -12.35
C GLU A 37 0.63 5.79 -12.89
N GLU A 38 -0.61 5.50 -13.28
CA GLU A 38 -1.56 6.52 -13.72
C GLU A 38 -2.00 7.42 -12.56
N ALA A 39 -2.27 6.87 -11.38
CA ALA A 39 -2.54 7.67 -10.18
C ALA A 39 -1.35 8.57 -9.81
N TRP A 40 -0.12 8.04 -9.94
CA TRP A 40 1.09 8.82 -9.73
C TRP A 40 1.24 9.93 -10.78
N LYS A 41 0.93 9.66 -12.05
CA LYS A 41 0.92 10.68 -13.10
C LYS A 41 -0.08 11.79 -12.78
N ASP A 42 -1.32 11.43 -12.43
CA ASP A 42 -2.38 12.37 -12.09
C ASP A 42 -2.03 13.29 -10.94
N LEU A 43 -1.40 12.75 -9.90
CA LEU A 43 -0.96 13.52 -8.74
C LEU A 43 -0.13 14.75 -9.12
N TYR A 44 0.71 14.63 -10.16
CA TYR A 44 1.61 15.70 -10.60
C TYR A 44 1.15 16.43 -11.86
N SER A 45 0.16 15.92 -12.60
CA SER A 45 -0.45 16.62 -13.73
C SER A 45 -1.66 17.47 -13.32
N SER A 46 -2.30 17.14 -12.20
CA SER A 46 -3.42 17.88 -11.64
C SER A 46 -3.02 19.29 -11.21
N SER A 47 -4.00 20.20 -11.22
CA SER A 47 -3.84 21.57 -10.75
C SER A 47 -5.02 21.98 -9.86
N PHE A 48 -4.82 22.94 -8.96
CA PHE A 48 -5.85 23.38 -8.03
C PHE A 48 -5.84 24.90 -7.80
N GLY A 49 -7.03 25.45 -7.53
CA GLY A 49 -7.29 26.88 -7.38
C GLY A 49 -7.22 27.67 -8.70
N ASP A 50 -7.59 28.95 -8.65
CA ASP A 50 -7.64 29.83 -9.83
C ASP A 50 -6.28 30.02 -10.49
N PHE A 51 -5.20 29.92 -9.70
CA PHE A 51 -3.81 30.01 -10.15
C PHE A 51 -3.25 28.69 -10.73
N ARG A 52 -4.04 27.61 -10.76
CA ARG A 52 -3.65 26.30 -11.31
C ARG A 52 -2.33 25.75 -10.76
N LEU A 53 -2.15 25.85 -9.44
CA LEU A 53 -0.94 25.37 -8.78
C LEU A 53 -0.81 23.85 -8.91
N GLN A 54 0.41 23.36 -9.14
CA GLN A 54 0.70 21.93 -9.32
C GLN A 54 1.63 21.41 -8.21
N ILE A 55 1.33 20.21 -7.72
CA ILE A 55 2.20 19.49 -6.79
C ILE A 55 3.51 19.16 -7.51
N GLY A 56 4.65 19.32 -6.82
CA GLY A 56 5.98 19.01 -7.35
C GLY A 56 6.49 20.02 -8.39
N ARG A 57 5.81 21.16 -8.54
CA ARG A 57 6.23 22.31 -9.36
C ARG A 57 6.09 23.59 -8.56
N ASP A 58 4.88 23.91 -8.14
CA ASP A 58 4.55 25.14 -7.41
C ASP A 58 4.40 24.87 -5.91
N ILE A 59 3.96 23.66 -5.56
CA ILE A 59 3.73 23.24 -4.17
C ILE A 59 4.44 21.92 -3.89
N PHE A 60 5.19 21.86 -2.79
CA PHE A 60 5.90 20.66 -2.33
C PHE A 60 5.27 20.17 -1.04
N LEU A 61 4.71 18.96 -1.06
CA LEU A 61 3.96 18.40 0.06
C LEU A 61 4.79 17.36 0.83
N PRO A 62 4.58 17.23 2.16
CA PRO A 62 5.21 16.18 2.94
C PRO A 62 4.74 14.79 2.51
N ALA A 63 5.57 13.77 2.76
CA ALA A 63 5.32 12.40 2.33
C ALA A 63 3.96 11.83 2.76
N GLN A 64 3.49 12.20 3.95
CA GLN A 64 2.18 11.78 4.46
C GLN A 64 1.03 12.35 3.63
N ALA A 65 1.08 13.63 3.25
CA ALA A 65 0.04 14.25 2.43
C ALA A 65 0.01 13.63 1.03
N ILE A 66 1.18 13.41 0.43
CA ILE A 66 1.29 12.70 -0.85
C ILE A 66 0.72 11.29 -0.76
N GLY A 67 1.03 10.56 0.33
CA GLY A 67 0.52 9.22 0.55
C GLY A 67 -1.01 9.16 0.60
N VAL A 68 -1.64 10.08 1.35
CA VAL A 68 -3.10 10.17 1.44
C VAL A 68 -3.73 10.46 0.08
N ILE A 69 -3.19 11.41 -0.69
CA ILE A 69 -3.73 11.75 -2.01
C ILE A 69 -3.55 10.56 -2.97
N LEU A 70 -2.38 9.95 -2.99
CA LEU A 70 -2.07 8.83 -3.88
C LEU A 70 -2.97 7.62 -3.61
N GLU A 71 -3.18 7.26 -2.34
CA GLU A 71 -4.11 6.21 -1.94
C GLU A 71 -5.52 6.46 -2.50
N ARG A 72 -6.02 7.70 -2.39
CA ARG A 72 -7.34 8.07 -2.90
C ARG A 72 -7.42 8.02 -4.42
N LEU A 73 -6.40 8.51 -5.12
CA LEU A 73 -6.35 8.45 -6.59
C LEU A 73 -6.33 7.00 -7.09
N ILE A 74 -5.56 6.11 -6.45
CA ILE A 74 -5.55 4.68 -6.76
C ILE A 74 -6.95 4.09 -6.56
N ALA A 75 -7.59 4.37 -5.43
CA ALA A 75 -8.91 3.83 -5.13
C ALA A 75 -9.98 4.26 -6.13
N VAL A 76 -10.00 5.54 -6.50
CA VAL A 76 -10.93 6.08 -7.50
C VAL A 76 -10.67 5.43 -8.86
N ARG A 77 -9.42 5.39 -9.31
CA ARG A 77 -9.06 4.82 -10.62
C ARG A 77 -9.43 3.35 -10.73
N LEU A 78 -9.08 2.56 -9.72
CA LEU A 78 -9.38 1.14 -9.71
C LEU A 78 -10.89 0.88 -9.80
N ALA A 79 -11.69 1.65 -9.05
CA ALA A 79 -13.15 1.55 -9.05
C ALA A 79 -13.77 1.93 -10.41
N HIS A 80 -13.20 2.93 -11.10
CA HIS A 80 -13.65 3.33 -12.43
C HIS A 80 -13.28 2.31 -13.51
N GLN A 81 -12.12 1.66 -13.38
CA GLN A 81 -11.58 0.76 -14.40
C GLN A 81 -12.05 -0.69 -14.24
N ASN A 82 -12.47 -1.09 -13.03
CA ASN A 82 -12.77 -2.49 -12.73
C ASN A 82 -14.10 -2.61 -11.95
N SER A 83 -15.11 -3.18 -12.60
CA SER A 83 -16.38 -3.49 -11.93
C SER A 83 -16.16 -4.44 -10.76
N GLY A 84 -16.85 -4.18 -9.65
CA GLY A 84 -16.72 -4.98 -8.43
C GLY A 84 -15.64 -4.50 -7.46
N TRP A 85 -15.05 -3.33 -7.70
CA TRP A 85 -14.06 -2.70 -6.84
C TRP A 85 -14.51 -1.30 -6.42
N ARG A 86 -14.17 -0.90 -5.18
CA ARG A 86 -14.40 0.45 -4.68
C ARG A 86 -13.38 0.84 -3.62
N GLY A 87 -13.30 2.13 -3.31
CA GLY A 87 -12.61 2.59 -2.11
C GLY A 87 -13.35 2.21 -0.82
N GLY A 88 -12.59 2.04 0.25
CA GLY A 88 -13.13 1.90 1.61
C GLY A 88 -13.88 3.16 2.06
N GLN A 89 -15.04 2.95 2.67
CA GLN A 89 -15.98 3.99 3.12
C GLN A 89 -16.04 4.10 4.65
N THR A 90 -15.68 3.03 5.37
CA THR A 90 -15.72 2.99 6.83
C THR A 90 -14.34 2.68 7.42
N LYS A 91 -14.16 2.96 8.71
CA LYS A 91 -12.89 2.68 9.41
C LYS A 91 -12.60 1.17 9.58
N SER A 92 -13.59 0.30 9.40
CA SER A 92 -13.45 -1.15 9.47
C SER A 92 -13.05 -1.78 8.14
N GLU A 93 -13.26 -1.08 7.03
CA GLU A 93 -12.95 -1.57 5.69
C GLU A 93 -11.48 -1.37 5.33
N LYS A 94 -10.99 -2.24 4.43
CA LYS A 94 -9.72 -2.06 3.73
C LYS A 94 -9.76 -0.81 2.85
N ASP A 95 -8.58 -0.34 2.46
CA ASP A 95 -8.47 0.88 1.64
C ASP A 95 -9.11 0.68 0.26
N ILE A 96 -9.00 -0.53 -0.28
CA ILE A 96 -9.71 -1.02 -1.45
C ILE A 96 -10.58 -2.22 -1.08
N VAL A 97 -11.84 -2.21 -1.50
CA VAL A 97 -12.83 -3.26 -1.24
C VAL A 97 -13.20 -3.98 -2.52
N CYS A 98 -13.12 -5.32 -2.48
CA CYS A 98 -13.65 -6.21 -3.50
C CYS A 98 -15.09 -6.58 -3.14
N THR A 99 -16.07 -6.14 -3.92
CA THR A 99 -17.50 -6.27 -3.58
C THR A 99 -18.06 -7.65 -3.84
N PHE A 100 -17.39 -8.49 -4.63
CA PHE A 100 -17.81 -9.87 -4.89
C PHE A 100 -17.14 -10.88 -3.94
N ASN A 101 -16.00 -10.54 -3.33
CA ASN A 101 -15.35 -11.38 -2.32
C ASN A 101 -14.36 -10.56 -1.47
N ASP A 102 -14.73 -10.29 -0.22
CA ASP A 102 -13.94 -9.45 0.70
C ASP A 102 -12.53 -10.00 1.02
N ARG A 103 -12.26 -11.29 0.76
CA ARG A 103 -10.90 -11.86 0.89
C ARG A 103 -9.87 -11.10 0.04
N TYR A 104 -10.30 -10.56 -1.10
CA TYR A 104 -9.44 -9.84 -2.03
C TYR A 104 -9.38 -8.33 -1.77
N SER A 105 -10.11 -7.83 -0.78
CA SER A 105 -9.96 -6.45 -0.30
C SER A 105 -8.54 -6.25 0.25
N PHE A 106 -7.92 -5.10 -0.01
CA PHE A 106 -6.50 -4.88 0.29
C PHE A 106 -6.18 -3.49 0.84
N GLU A 107 -5.12 -3.45 1.65
CA GLU A 107 -4.54 -2.22 2.19
C GLU A 107 -3.56 -1.59 1.20
N ILE A 108 -3.45 -0.27 1.21
CA ILE A 108 -2.39 0.46 0.53
C ILE A 108 -1.45 1.02 1.61
N LYS A 109 -0.14 0.94 1.37
CA LYS A 109 0.87 1.61 2.19
C LYS A 109 1.90 2.28 1.30
N THR A 110 2.03 3.59 1.48
CA THR A 110 2.96 4.43 0.74
C THR A 110 4.16 4.83 1.58
N SER A 111 5.33 4.98 0.97
CA SER A 111 6.53 5.37 1.70
C SER A 111 7.52 6.13 0.81
N SER A 112 8.07 7.22 1.35
CA SER A 112 9.18 7.95 0.74
C SER A 112 10.56 7.36 1.09
N SER A 113 10.62 6.18 1.74
CA SER A 113 11.84 5.37 1.87
C SER A 113 11.96 4.41 0.69
N LYS A 114 13.19 4.13 0.24
CA LYS A 114 13.45 3.27 -0.92
C LYS A 114 13.00 1.83 -0.74
N ASN A 115 13.06 1.31 0.49
CA ASN A 115 12.77 -0.10 0.79
C ASN A 115 11.80 -0.29 1.96
N SER A 116 11.76 0.65 2.91
CA SER A 116 10.95 0.51 4.13
C SER A 116 9.52 1.01 3.92
N PHE A 117 8.59 0.47 4.69
CA PHE A 117 7.23 0.97 4.83
C PHE A 117 6.79 0.79 6.28
N TYR A 118 5.77 1.56 6.67
CA TYR A 118 5.36 1.68 8.06
C TYR A 118 3.84 1.64 8.16
N GLY A 119 3.34 1.03 9.23
CA GLY A 119 1.95 1.07 9.62
C GLY A 119 1.71 2.21 10.62
N ASN A 120 0.43 2.56 10.80
CA ASN A 120 0.02 3.54 11.80
C ASN A 120 0.44 3.12 13.22
N ARG A 121 0.54 4.08 14.15
CA ARG A 121 0.87 3.83 15.56
C ARG A 121 0.00 2.75 16.21
N SER A 122 -1.31 2.83 15.96
CA SER A 122 -2.29 1.85 16.46
C SER A 122 -2.05 0.44 15.92
N THR A 123 -1.28 0.31 14.83
CA THR A 123 -0.99 -0.97 14.18
C THR A 123 -0.17 -1.90 15.07
N GLY A 124 0.70 -1.38 15.94
CA GLY A 124 1.44 -2.22 16.90
C GLY A 124 0.64 -2.65 18.14
N TYR A 125 -0.45 -1.93 18.48
CA TYR A 125 -1.09 -2.05 19.81
C TYR A 125 -2.31 -2.97 19.79
N ARG A 126 -2.17 -4.21 20.26
CA ARG A 126 -3.24 -5.23 20.26
C ARG A 126 -4.29 -4.90 21.33
N SER A 127 -5.51 -4.60 20.89
CA SER A 127 -6.68 -4.44 21.75
C SER A 127 -7.81 -5.34 21.23
N ASP A 128 -8.61 -5.90 22.14
CA ASP A 128 -9.67 -6.85 21.78
C ASP A 128 -10.84 -6.19 21.01
N ASN A 129 -11.03 -4.87 21.17
CA ASN A 129 -12.10 -4.11 20.49
C ASN A 129 -11.65 -3.47 19.16
N ARG A 130 -10.86 -4.18 18.36
CA ARG A 130 -10.40 -3.65 17.05
C ARG A 130 -11.48 -3.80 15.98
N LEU A 131 -11.79 -2.68 15.33
CA LEU A 131 -12.82 -2.60 14.28
C LEU A 131 -12.36 -3.11 12.90
N LYS A 132 -11.04 -3.17 12.63
CA LYS A 132 -10.48 -3.45 11.29
C LYS A 132 -9.50 -4.63 11.32
N SER A 133 -9.71 -5.62 10.45
CA SER A 133 -8.77 -6.71 10.20
C SER A 133 -7.51 -6.19 9.49
N ARG A 134 -6.33 -6.59 9.94
CA ARG A 134 -5.05 -6.25 9.31
C ARG A 134 -4.41 -7.42 8.60
N THR A 135 -4.91 -8.62 8.82
CA THR A 135 -4.59 -9.74 7.95
C THR A 135 -5.21 -9.50 6.57
N GLY A 136 -4.50 -9.83 5.49
CA GLY A 136 -4.99 -9.75 4.11
C GLY A 136 -3.94 -9.23 3.13
N TYR A 137 -4.40 -8.84 1.94
CA TYR A 137 -3.54 -8.31 0.89
C TYR A 137 -3.07 -6.87 1.18
N TYR A 138 -1.85 -6.55 0.73
CA TYR A 138 -1.21 -5.25 0.85
C TYR A 138 -0.52 -4.84 -0.44
N LEU A 139 -0.78 -3.61 -0.88
CA LEU A 139 -0.08 -2.91 -1.94
C LEU A 139 0.89 -1.89 -1.32
N ILE A 140 2.18 -2.12 -1.50
CA ILE A 140 3.24 -1.25 -0.98
C ILE A 140 3.87 -0.45 -2.12
N ILE A 141 3.91 0.86 -1.97
CA ILE A 141 4.42 1.78 -2.99
C ILE A 141 5.54 2.62 -2.38
N ASN A 142 6.75 2.47 -2.92
CA ASN A 142 7.91 3.26 -2.52
C ASN A 142 8.23 4.29 -3.60
N TYR A 143 8.40 5.55 -3.22
CA TYR A 143 8.62 6.64 -4.19
C TYR A 143 9.61 7.72 -3.72
N LYS A 144 10.27 8.35 -4.71
CA LYS A 144 11.00 9.61 -4.57
C LYS A 144 10.03 10.78 -4.74
N LEU A 145 10.04 11.68 -3.77
CA LEU A 145 9.34 12.96 -3.85
C LEU A 145 10.23 14.02 -4.49
N PRO A 146 9.63 14.93 -5.29
CA PRO A 146 10.33 16.12 -5.72
C PRO A 146 10.54 17.08 -4.54
N LYS A 147 11.55 17.92 -4.66
CA LYS A 147 11.92 19.01 -3.76
C LYS A 147 12.16 20.28 -4.56
N GLU A 148 12.19 21.42 -3.89
CA GLU A 148 12.44 22.73 -4.52
C GLU A 148 13.72 22.76 -5.36
N ASP A 149 14.78 22.08 -4.89
CA ASP A 149 16.09 21.98 -5.54
C ASP A 149 16.23 20.79 -6.50
N ASN A 150 15.26 19.86 -6.50
CA ASN A 150 15.29 18.65 -7.31
C ASN A 150 13.87 18.16 -7.63
N LEU A 151 13.39 18.44 -8.83
CA LEU A 151 12.05 18.07 -9.29
C LEU A 151 11.91 16.60 -9.70
N GLU A 152 12.96 15.78 -9.52
CA GLU A 152 12.91 14.36 -9.83
C GLU A 152 11.90 13.64 -8.92
N ARG A 153 10.94 12.99 -9.56
CA ARG A 153 9.87 12.21 -8.94
C ARG A 153 9.81 10.85 -9.61
N LYS A 154 9.70 9.79 -8.81
CA LYS A 154 9.79 8.43 -9.35
C LYS A 154 9.18 7.42 -8.39
N ILE A 155 8.41 6.46 -8.89
CA ILE A 155 8.11 5.25 -8.13
C ILE A 155 9.36 4.37 -8.17
N TRP A 156 9.95 4.06 -7.01
CA TRP A 156 11.06 3.13 -6.94
C TRP A 156 10.59 1.70 -7.10
N LYS A 157 9.56 1.30 -6.36
CA LYS A 157 9.09 -0.08 -6.31
C LYS A 157 7.60 -0.14 -5.98
N ILE A 158 6.94 -1.13 -6.57
CA ILE A 158 5.59 -1.56 -6.23
C ILE A 158 5.69 -3.01 -5.78
N ARG A 159 5.16 -3.31 -4.60
CA ARG A 159 5.12 -4.67 -4.05
C ARG A 159 3.69 -5.04 -3.70
N PHE A 160 3.36 -6.31 -3.89
CA PHE A 160 2.05 -6.85 -3.58
C PHE A 160 2.18 -8.21 -2.88
N GLY A 161 1.23 -8.57 -2.04
CA GLY A 161 1.25 -9.84 -1.30
C GLY A 161 0.37 -9.81 -0.07
N TRP A 162 0.57 -10.76 0.85
CA TRP A 162 -0.28 -10.98 2.02
C TRP A 162 0.47 -10.75 3.32
N ILE A 163 -0.09 -9.99 4.25
CA ILE A 163 0.51 -9.74 5.56
C ILE A 163 -0.48 -10.16 6.64
N ASP A 164 0.01 -10.83 7.68
CA ASP A 164 -0.79 -11.18 8.85
C ASP A 164 -0.69 -10.09 9.92
N ASP A 165 -1.75 -9.89 10.72
CA ASP A 165 -1.72 -8.89 11.81
C ASP A 165 -0.54 -9.11 12.78
N GLN A 166 -0.16 -10.36 12.99
CA GLN A 166 0.95 -10.73 13.87
C GLN A 166 2.35 -10.35 13.34
N ASP A 167 2.48 -10.08 12.04
CA ASP A 167 3.75 -9.64 11.44
C ASP A 167 4.08 -8.19 11.81
N TRP A 168 3.07 -7.41 12.22
CA TRP A 168 3.24 -6.03 12.65
C TRP A 168 3.83 -5.97 14.06
N VAL A 169 4.99 -5.34 14.15
CA VAL A 169 5.69 -5.09 15.41
C VAL A 169 5.59 -3.61 15.77
N GLY A 170 5.07 -3.33 16.96
CA GLY A 170 5.11 -1.99 17.55
C GLY A 170 6.51 -1.68 18.10
N GLN A 171 6.91 -0.40 18.11
CA GLN A 171 8.18 0.00 18.72
C GLN A 171 8.08 0.12 20.25
N ASN A 172 9.13 -0.34 20.96
CA ASN A 172 9.24 -0.26 22.42
C ASN A 172 9.67 1.13 22.95
N LYS A 173 10.16 2.05 22.10
CA LYS A 173 10.63 3.38 22.52
C LYS A 173 9.65 4.50 22.12
N PRO A 174 9.51 5.58 22.91
CA PRO A 174 8.50 6.63 22.68
C PRO A 174 8.76 7.55 21.48
N THR A 175 9.86 7.34 20.74
CA THR A 175 10.33 8.29 19.72
C THR A 175 9.90 7.95 18.29
N GLY A 176 9.15 6.86 18.06
CA GLY A 176 8.62 6.51 16.73
C GLY A 176 7.16 6.05 16.77
N GLN A 177 6.26 6.83 16.16
CA GLN A 177 4.80 6.59 16.16
C GLN A 177 4.35 5.53 15.15
N GLN A 178 5.16 4.53 14.83
CA GLN A 178 4.95 3.69 13.64
C GLN A 178 5.16 2.20 13.94
N ALA A 179 4.29 1.35 13.39
CA ALA A 179 4.49 -0.10 13.37
C ALA A 179 5.32 -0.50 12.14
N SER A 180 6.08 -1.57 12.24
CA SER A 180 6.92 -2.06 11.14
C SER A 180 6.85 -3.58 11.01
N ILE A 181 7.27 -4.09 9.87
CA ILE A 181 7.44 -5.52 9.62
C ILE A 181 8.93 -5.78 9.42
N ALA A 182 9.40 -6.90 9.96
CA ALA A 182 10.79 -7.31 9.78
C ALA A 182 11.11 -7.50 8.29
N SER A 183 12.28 -7.03 7.84
CA SER A 183 12.70 -7.08 6.43
C SER A 183 12.63 -8.49 5.84
N LYS A 184 13.06 -9.50 6.63
CA LYS A 184 12.97 -10.93 6.26
C LYS A 184 11.53 -11.34 5.94
N ILE A 185 10.58 -11.00 6.82
CA ILE A 185 9.16 -11.36 6.66
C ILE A 185 8.57 -10.64 5.45
N ALA A 186 8.84 -9.34 5.32
CA ALA A 186 8.42 -8.57 4.14
C ALA A 186 8.96 -9.17 2.82
N GLY A 187 10.20 -9.65 2.81
CA GLY A 187 10.80 -10.30 1.64
C GLY A 187 10.20 -11.66 1.28
N LEU A 188 9.59 -12.37 2.25
CA LEU A 188 8.90 -13.64 2.01
C LEU A 188 7.43 -13.45 1.61
N LYS A 189 6.80 -12.39 2.12
CA LYS A 189 5.34 -12.17 2.05
C LYS A 189 4.90 -11.09 1.05
N LEU A 190 5.85 -10.38 0.45
CA LEU A 190 5.61 -9.36 -0.58
C LEU A 190 6.51 -9.61 -1.79
N VAL A 191 5.91 -9.72 -2.97
CA VAL A 191 6.62 -9.81 -4.24
C VAL A 191 6.77 -8.42 -4.82
N THR A 192 7.95 -8.09 -5.35
CA THR A 192 8.16 -6.87 -6.13
C THR A 192 7.62 -7.08 -7.54
N ILE A 193 6.43 -6.54 -7.81
CA ILE A 193 5.78 -6.63 -9.12
C ILE A 193 6.29 -5.55 -10.08
N LYS A 194 6.85 -4.46 -9.55
CA LYS A 194 7.59 -3.45 -10.33
C LYS A 194 8.78 -2.92 -9.55
N SER A 195 9.92 -2.80 -10.21
CA SER A 195 11.03 -1.98 -9.76
C SER A 195 11.48 -1.08 -10.89
N SER A 196 11.84 0.15 -10.55
CA SER A 196 12.52 1.03 -11.48
C SER A 196 14.03 0.80 -11.35
N GLN A 197 14.72 0.68 -12.50
CA GLN A 197 16.19 0.70 -12.55
C GLN A 197 16.73 2.03 -12.00
#